data_AF-A0A9D0UEN6-F1
#
_entry.id   AF-A0A9D0UEN6-F1
#
_cell.length_a   1.000
_cell.length_b   1.000
_cell.length_c   1.000
_cell.angle_alpha   90.00
_cell.angle_beta   90.00
_cell.angle_gamma   90.00
#
_symmetry.space_group_name_H-M   'P 1'
#
loop_
_entity.id
_entity.type
_entity.pdbx_description
1 polymer ?
#
loop_
_entity_poly.entity_id
_entity_poly.type
_entity_poly.pdbx_seq_one_letter_code
_entity_poly.pdbx_strand_id
1 'polypeptide(L)'
;NGVALRSGGKTAFHRGDAEALFLQQTGVRLPIKSLRYWVRGLPQHGVKAKVVLDSRGRLKELQQSGWQIRYKRYTRYRGMMLPAKLFLDNRQFKVRLVIDRWVLASLPVLRQQKAAAQPA
;
A
#
# COMPACT_ATOMS: atom_id res chain seq x y z
N ASN A 1 -19.03 -0.47 4.67
CA ASN A 1 -17.56 -0.63 4.62
C ASN A 1 -17.09 -1.48 5.79
N GLY A 2 -16.74 -2.75 5.55
CA GLY A 2 -16.23 -3.67 6.57
C GLY A 2 -14.77 -4.01 6.32
N VAL A 3 -14.04 -4.42 7.37
CA VAL A 3 -12.67 -4.92 7.28
C VAL A 3 -12.66 -6.36 7.78
N ALA A 4 -11.97 -7.26 7.09
CA ALA A 4 -11.79 -8.64 7.50
C ALA A 4 -10.29 -8.95 7.64
N LEU A 5 -9.90 -9.53 8.77
CA LEU A 5 -8.57 -10.11 8.95
C LEU A 5 -8.69 -11.63 8.90
N ARG A 6 -7.86 -12.28 8.09
CA ARG A 6 -7.80 -13.74 7.97
C ARG A 6 -6.46 -14.22 8.49
N SER A 7 -6.45 -15.08 9.50
CA SER A 7 -5.25 -15.70 10.06
C SER A 7 -5.54 -17.15 10.45
N GLY A 8 -4.74 -18.10 9.96
CA GLY A 8 -4.85 -19.53 10.33
C GLY A 8 -6.24 -20.14 10.10
N GLY A 9 -6.92 -19.78 9.00
CA GLY A 9 -8.27 -20.28 8.69
C GLY A 9 -9.41 -19.54 9.41
N LYS A 10 -9.12 -18.73 10.43
CA LYS A 10 -10.13 -17.90 11.11
C LYS A 10 -10.27 -16.55 10.41
N THR A 11 -11.50 -16.14 10.16
CA THR A 11 -11.81 -14.81 9.61
C THR A 11 -12.50 -13.98 10.67
N ALA A 12 -11.85 -12.91 11.12
CA ALA A 12 -12.45 -11.92 12.00
C ALA A 12 -13.04 -10.79 11.13
N PHE A 13 -14.35 -10.62 11.17
CA PHE A 13 -15.06 -9.55 10.46
C PHE A 13 -15.37 -8.42 11.44
N HIS A 14 -14.98 -7.19 11.10
CA HIS A 14 -15.25 -6.01 11.91
C HIS A 14 -15.84 -4.89 11.05
N ARG A 15 -16.81 -4.15 11.60
CA ARG A 15 -17.14 -2.80 11.12
C ARG A 15 -16.13 -1.84 11.77
N GLY A 16 -15.24 -1.21 11.00
CA GLY A 16 -14.32 -0.21 11.57
C GLY A 16 -12.94 -0.08 10.90
N ASP A 17 -12.03 0.58 11.62
CA ASP A 17 -10.67 0.93 11.19
C ASP A 17 -9.75 -0.29 11.12
N ALA A 18 -9.14 -0.52 9.96
CA ALA A 18 -8.19 -1.62 9.74
C ALA A 18 -7.00 -1.58 10.70
N GLU A 19 -6.59 -0.38 11.13
CA GLU A 19 -5.51 -0.21 12.12
C GLU A 19 -5.92 -0.77 13.48
N ALA A 20 -7.15 -0.50 13.93
CA ALA A 20 -7.68 -0.98 15.20
C ALA A 20 -7.81 -2.51 15.20
N LEU A 21 -8.30 -3.08 14.10
CA LEU A 21 -8.40 -4.54 13.97
C LEU A 21 -7.02 -5.20 13.97
N PHE A 22 -6.07 -4.65 13.22
CA PHE A 22 -4.72 -5.19 13.18
C PHE A 22 -4.05 -5.15 14.55
N LEU A 23 -4.24 -4.06 15.30
CA LEU A 23 -3.76 -3.92 16.67
C LEU A 23 -4.40 -4.96 17.60
N GLN A 24 -5.72 -5.13 17.57
CA GLN A 24 -6.42 -6.09 18.44
C GLN A 24 -5.96 -7.53 18.22
N GLN A 25 -5.62 -7.89 16.98
CA GLN A 25 -5.30 -9.27 16.62
C GLN A 25 -3.80 -9.59 16.71
N THR A 26 -2.93 -8.58 16.60
CA THR A 26 -1.47 -8.80 16.53
C THR A 26 -0.69 -8.10 17.64
N GLY A 27 -1.29 -7.15 18.35
CA GLY A 27 -0.60 -6.24 19.27
C GLY A 27 0.26 -5.16 18.57
N VAL A 28 0.34 -5.17 17.25
CA VAL A 28 1.19 -4.26 16.46
C VAL A 28 0.42 -3.02 16.04
N ARG A 29 0.93 -1.84 16.39
CA ARG A 29 0.41 -0.55 15.89
C ARG A 29 1.05 -0.19 14.55
N LEU A 30 0.49 -0.75 13.47
CA LEU A 30 0.91 -0.45 12.10
C LEU A 30 -0.06 0.57 11.47
N PRO A 31 0.42 1.74 11.00
CA PRO A 31 -0.43 2.76 10.38
C PRO A 31 -0.81 2.34 8.96
N ILE A 32 -1.86 1.54 8.84
CA ILE A 32 -2.39 1.04 7.56
C ILE A 32 -2.68 2.21 6.59
N LYS A 33 -3.14 3.36 7.08
CA LYS A 33 -3.39 4.57 6.27
C LYS A 33 -2.11 5.14 5.67
N SER A 34 -0.98 5.08 6.35
CA SER A 34 0.31 5.50 5.80
C SER A 34 0.92 4.42 4.91
N LEU A 35 0.82 3.15 5.35
CA LEU A 35 1.37 1.99 4.65
C LEU A 35 0.89 1.88 3.20
N ARG A 36 -0.39 2.18 2.93
CA ARG A 36 -0.91 2.19 1.55
C ARG A 36 -0.11 3.12 0.63
N TYR A 37 0.44 4.25 1.12
CA TYR A 37 1.28 5.16 0.34
C TYR A 37 2.71 4.65 0.25
N TRP A 38 3.28 4.18 1.36
CA TRP A 38 4.64 3.70 1.43
C TRP A 38 4.89 2.50 0.51
N VAL A 39 3.93 1.57 0.42
CA VAL A 39 3.99 0.44 -0.51
C VAL A 39 4.13 0.89 -1.97
N ARG A 40 3.56 2.04 -2.34
CA ARG A 40 3.65 2.65 -3.67
C ARG A 40 4.89 3.54 -3.85
N GLY A 41 5.74 3.67 -2.83
CA GLY A 41 6.89 4.57 -2.89
C GLY A 41 6.50 6.05 -2.77
N LEU A 42 5.45 6.34 -2.01
CA LEU A 42 4.96 7.70 -1.80
C LEU A 42 4.89 8.02 -0.30
N PRO A 43 5.22 9.25 0.12
CA PRO A 43 4.83 9.73 1.45
C PRO A 43 3.31 9.88 1.50
N GLN A 44 2.72 9.67 2.69
CA GLN A 44 1.33 10.05 2.93
C GLN A 44 1.19 11.58 2.85
N HIS A 45 0.17 12.04 2.13
CA HIS A 45 -0.15 13.45 2.02
C HIS A 45 -0.69 14.01 3.36
N GLY A 46 -0.34 15.28 3.68
CA GLY A 46 -0.78 15.96 4.89
C GLY A 46 -0.01 15.57 6.16
N VAL A 47 0.99 14.69 6.06
CA VAL A 47 1.80 14.25 7.21
C VAL A 47 3.27 14.57 6.94
N LYS A 48 3.94 15.19 7.92
CA LYS A 48 5.37 15.52 7.82
C LYS A 48 6.20 14.28 7.49
N ALA A 49 7.07 14.40 6.49
CA ALA A 49 7.95 13.34 6.03
C ALA A 49 9.38 13.86 5.91
N LYS A 50 10.35 13.00 6.24
CA LYS A 50 11.75 13.17 5.80
C LYS A 50 12.02 12.18 4.69
N VAL A 51 12.50 12.67 3.55
CA VAL A 51 12.68 11.90 2.33
C VAL A 51 14.15 11.89 1.94
N VAL A 52 14.68 10.72 1.61
CA VAL A 52 15.99 10.55 0.99
C VAL A 52 15.79 9.83 -0.33
N LEU A 53 16.30 10.40 -1.42
CA LEU A 53 16.25 9.80 -2.75
C LEU A 53 17.55 9.06 -3.08
N ASP A 54 17.47 8.08 -3.98
CA ASP A 54 18.64 7.50 -4.62
C ASP A 54 19.10 8.34 -5.83
N SER A 55 20.21 7.96 -6.45
CA SER A 55 20.77 8.63 -7.63
C SER A 55 19.85 8.64 -8.86
N ARG A 56 18.74 7.89 -8.83
CA ARG A 56 17.73 7.81 -9.89
C ARG A 56 16.44 8.56 -9.50
N GLY A 57 16.47 9.35 -8.42
CA GLY A 57 15.33 10.13 -7.95
C GLY A 57 14.22 9.30 -7.29
N ARG A 58 14.48 8.03 -6.95
CA ARG A 58 13.48 7.16 -6.30
C ARG A 58 13.65 7.21 -4.79
N LEU A 59 12.59 6.98 -4.03
CA LEU A 59 12.70 6.87 -2.56
C LEU A 59 13.74 5.80 -2.19
N LYS A 60 14.78 6.21 -1.46
CA LYS A 60 15.74 5.33 -0.80
C LYS A 60 15.31 5.12 0.65
N GLU A 61 14.98 6.21 1.33
CA GLU A 61 14.47 6.21 2.70
C GLU A 61 13.33 7.20 2.88
N LEU A 62 12.40 6.86 3.77
CA LEU A 62 11.30 7.71 4.19
C LEU A 62 11.16 7.58 5.70
N GLN A 63 11.09 8.70 6.42
CA GLN A 63 10.66 8.72 7.81
C GLN A 63 9.33 9.46 7.91
N GLN A 64 8.28 8.80 8.39
CA GLN A 64 6.94 9.36 8.53
C GLN A 64 6.14 8.58 9.58
N SER A 65 5.28 9.27 10.34
CA SER A 65 4.40 8.65 11.35
C SER A 65 5.16 7.82 12.41
N GLY A 66 6.40 8.18 12.74
CA GLY A 66 7.24 7.44 13.69
C GLY A 66 7.89 6.16 13.15
N TRP A 67 7.79 5.91 11.84
CA TRP A 67 8.41 4.78 11.16
C TRP A 67 9.57 5.23 10.26
N GLN A 68 10.61 4.41 10.19
CA GLN A 68 11.64 4.47 9.15
C GLN A 68 11.35 3.39 8.11
N ILE A 69 11.28 3.79 6.84
CA ILE A 69 11.03 2.92 5.70
C ILE A 69 12.27 2.97 4.80
N ARG A 70 12.85 1.80 4.54
CA ARG A 70 14.01 1.61 3.66
C ARG A 70 13.58 0.83 2.43
N TYR A 71 13.71 1.45 1.25
CA TYR A 71 13.35 0.86 -0.03
C TYR A 71 14.54 0.06 -0.57
N LYS A 72 14.50 -1.27 -0.39
CA LYS A 72 15.64 -2.15 -0.65
C LYS A 72 15.71 -2.63 -2.09
N ARG A 73 14.59 -2.67 -2.80
CA ARG A 73 14.52 -3.12 -4.19
C ARG A 73 13.36 -2.47 -4.90
N TYR A 74 13.56 -2.18 -6.19
CA TYR A 74 12.53 -1.77 -7.12
C TYR A 74 12.44 -2.80 -8.26
N THR A 75 11.27 -2.90 -8.88
CA THR A 75 11.04 -3.69 -10.09
C THR A 75 10.37 -2.82 -11.15
N ARG A 76 10.54 -3.17 -12.43
CA ARG A 76 9.88 -2.48 -13.54
C ARG A 76 8.52 -3.12 -13.80
N TYR A 77 7.46 -2.32 -13.82
CA TYR A 77 6.11 -2.77 -14.14
C TYR A 77 5.41 -1.72 -15.01
N ARG A 78 4.98 -2.10 -16.22
CA ARG A 78 4.35 -1.20 -17.21
C ARG A 78 5.10 0.14 -17.38
N GLY A 79 6.42 0.06 -17.52
CA GLY A 79 7.27 1.25 -17.69
C GLY A 79 7.63 2.00 -16.40
N MET A 80 6.97 1.73 -15.27
CA MET A 80 7.22 2.39 -13.98
C MET A 80 8.16 1.57 -13.08
N MET A 81 8.96 2.26 -12.26
CA MET A 81 9.76 1.64 -11.21
C MET A 81 8.96 1.61 -9.91
N LEU A 82 8.53 0.43 -9.48
CA LEU A 82 7.74 0.25 -8.28
C LEU A 82 8.54 -0.47 -7.19
N PRO A 83 8.34 -0.16 -5.90
CA PRO A 83 8.98 -0.91 -4.82
C PRO A 83 8.69 -2.41 -4.92
N ALA A 84 9.69 -3.24 -4.64
CA ALA A 84 9.57 -4.70 -4.63
C ALA A 84 10.01 -5.31 -3.29
N LYS A 85 10.75 -4.54 -2.47
CA LYS A 85 11.13 -4.93 -1.12
C LYS A 85 11.30 -3.69 -0.26
N LEU A 86 10.63 -3.66 0.88
CA LEU A 86 10.69 -2.57 1.86
C LEU A 86 10.96 -3.16 3.24
N PHE A 87 11.82 -2.51 4.00
CA PHE A 87 11.93 -2.75 5.44
C PHE A 87 11.36 -1.54 6.16
N LEU A 88 10.43 -1.78 7.06
CA LEU A 88 9.81 -0.76 7.89
C LEU A 88 10.15 -1.09 9.33
N ASP A 89 10.61 -0.11 10.08
CA ASP A 89 10.90 -0.29 11.48
C ASP A 89 10.50 0.95 12.29
N ASN A 90 10.13 0.69 13.53
CA ASN A 90 9.95 1.70 14.57
C ASN A 90 10.61 1.19 15.86
N ARG A 91 10.36 1.86 16.99
CA ARG A 91 10.98 1.49 18.27
C ARG A 91 10.64 0.06 18.76
N GLN A 92 9.53 -0.51 18.30
CA GLN A 92 8.98 -1.76 18.84
C GLN A 92 8.93 -2.90 17.81
N PHE A 93 8.81 -2.57 16.53
CA PHE A 93 8.50 -3.53 15.49
C PHE A 93 9.40 -3.37 14.28
N LYS A 94 9.71 -4.52 13.66
CA LYS A 94 10.39 -4.61 12.37
C LYS A 94 9.51 -5.40 11.42
N VAL A 95 9.19 -4.81 10.28
CA VAL A 95 8.34 -5.38 9.24
C VAL A 95 9.16 -5.47 7.96
N ARG A 96 9.17 -6.65 7.35
CA ARG A 96 9.75 -6.88 6.04
C ARG A 96 8.64 -7.18 5.05
N LEU A 97 8.47 -6.31 4.06
CA LEU A 97 7.53 -6.50 2.97
C LEU A 97 8.27 -6.88 1.69
N VAL A 98 7.83 -7.96 1.04
CA VAL A 98 8.29 -8.38 -0.28
C VAL A 98 7.07 -8.43 -1.18
N ILE A 99 7.12 -7.70 -2.29
CA ILE A 99 6.04 -7.64 -3.27
C ILE A 99 6.47 -8.52 -4.44
N ASP A 100 5.74 -9.62 -4.60
CA ASP A 100 6.03 -10.61 -5.65
C ASP A 100 5.54 -10.13 -7.01
N ARG A 101 4.28 -9.68 -7.07
CA ARG A 101 3.65 -9.19 -8.31
C ARG A 101 2.88 -7.90 -8.08
N TRP A 102 3.07 -6.96 -8.99
CA TRP A 102 2.21 -5.78 -9.11
C TRP A 102 1.07 -6.06 -10.08
N VAL A 103 -0.15 -5.69 -9.69
CA VAL A 103 -1.31 -5.63 -10.57
C VAL A 103 -1.95 -4.27 -10.35
N LEU A 104 -1.87 -3.41 -11.36
CA LEU A 104 -2.57 -2.13 -11.34
C LEU A 104 -3.89 -2.32 -12.06
N ALA A 105 -4.98 -2.02 -11.36
CA ALA A 105 -6.32 -2.05 -11.95
C ALA A 105 -6.32 -1.12 -13.17
N SER A 106 -6.53 -1.69 -14.36
CA SER A 106 -7.05 -0.91 -15.47
C SER A 106 -8.52 -0.67 -15.15
N LEU A 107 -8.94 0.60 -15.11
CA LEU A 107 -10.37 0.90 -15.17
C LEU A 107 -10.95 0.16 -16.38
N PRO A 108 -12.09 -0.54 -16.24
CA PRO A 108 -12.77 -1.05 -17.42
C PRO A 108 -13.07 0.15 -18.30
N VAL A 109 -12.57 0.12 -19.55
CA VAL A 109 -13.08 1.04 -20.58
C VAL A 109 -14.56 0.71 -20.66
N LEU A 110 -15.42 1.65 -20.27
CA LEU A 110 -16.86 1.53 -20.47
C LEU A 110 -17.07 1.36 -21.99
N ARG A 111 -17.23 0.11 -22.45
CA ARG A 111 -17.65 -0.15 -23.82
C ARG A 111 -19.06 0.42 -23.95
N GLN A 112 -19.19 1.30 -24.95
CA GLN A 112 -20.34 2.11 -25.30
C GLN A 112 -21.68 1.35 -25.21
N GLN A 113 -22.67 1.92 -24.52
CA GLN A 113 -24.06 1.74 -24.93
C GLN A 113 -24.36 2.77 -26.01
N LYS A 114 -24.27 2.35 -27.27
CA LYS A 114 -25.20 2.83 -28.29
C LYS A 114 -25.77 1.60 -28.95
N ALA A 115 -26.84 1.09 -28.34
CA ALA A 115 -27.74 0.18 -29.00
C ALA A 115 -28.26 0.90 -30.26
N ALA A 116 -28.02 0.29 -31.42
CA ALA A 116 -28.80 0.58 -32.60
C ALA A 116 -30.22 0.09 -32.34
N ALA A 117 -31.17 1.02 -32.30
CA ALA A 117 -32.58 0.77 -32.55
C ALA A 117 -33.12 1.96 -33.35
N GLN A 118 -33.67 1.63 -34.51
CA GLN A 118 -34.17 2.46 -35.63
C GLN A 118 -35.20 3.54 -35.22
N PRO A 119 -35.45 4.57 -36.07
CA PRO A 119 -36.46 4.45 -37.15
C PRO A 119 -35.99 5.13 -38.46
N ALA A 120 -36.59 4.97 -39.64
CA ALA A 120 -37.87 4.41 -40.09
C ALA A 120 -37.67 3.62 -41.39
#